data_AF-W1XW76-F1
#
_entry.id   AF-W1XW76-F1
#
_cell.length_a   1.000
_cell.length_b   1.000
_cell.length_c   1.000
_cell.angle_alpha   90.00
_cell.angle_beta   90.00
_cell.angle_gamma   90.00
#
_symmetry.space_group_name_H-M   'P 1'
#
loop_
_entity.id
_entity.type
_entity.pdbx_description
1 polymer ?
#
loop_
_entity_poly.entity_id
_entity_poly.type
_entity_poly.pdbx_seq_one_letter_code
_entity_poly.pdbx_strand_id
1 'polypeptide(L)'
;GAGKSTFFLNINGVLTPKSGKIIYKGKAITKKNLNELRKNIGIVFQDADNQIIASTVLAEVSFGPMNLKLPKDEVIKRVNEALDYMNI
;
A
#
# COMPACT_ATOMS: atom_id res chain seq x y z
N GLY A 1 5.93 -0.85 -23.89
CA GLY A 1 4.97 -1.25 -22.85
C GLY A 1 4.77 -2.75 -22.83
N ALA A 2 5.61 -3.47 -22.09
CA ALA A 2 5.51 -4.94 -21.96
C ALA A 2 4.51 -5.39 -20.87
N GLY A 3 3.66 -4.49 -20.36
CA GLY A 3 2.67 -4.81 -19.33
C GLY A 3 3.18 -4.82 -17.87
N LYS A 4 4.43 -4.43 -17.60
CA LYS A 4 5.00 -4.42 -16.24
C LYS A 4 4.15 -3.62 -15.24
N SER A 5 3.79 -2.39 -15.56
CA SER A 5 2.95 -1.55 -14.68
C SER A 5 1.60 -2.21 -14.45
N THR A 6 0.98 -2.79 -15.49
CA THR A 6 -0.26 -3.54 -15.35
C THR A 6 -0.11 -4.74 -14.42
N PHE A 7 0.99 -5.50 -14.52
CA PHE A 7 1.29 -6.61 -13.62
C PHE A 7 1.39 -6.14 -12.17
N PHE A 8 2.20 -5.12 -11.91
CA PHE A 8 2.39 -4.54 -10.58
C PHE A 8 1.07 -4.05 -9.96
N LEU A 9 0.24 -3.36 -10.75
CA LEU A 9 -1.07 -2.89 -10.31
C LEU A 9 -2.08 -4.01 -10.06
N ASN A 10 -1.95 -5.18 -10.72
CA ASN A 10 -2.76 -6.34 -10.38
C ASN A 10 -2.32 -6.94 -9.04
N ILE A 11 -1.02 -7.12 -8.84
CA ILE A 11 -0.51 -7.80 -7.63
C ILE A 11 -0.63 -6.95 -6.35
N ASN A 12 -0.70 -5.61 -6.42
CA ASN A 12 -1.03 -4.79 -5.25
C ASN A 12 -2.55 -4.57 -5.06
N GLY A 13 -3.37 -5.10 -5.97
CA GLY A 13 -4.83 -5.01 -5.89
C GLY A 13 -5.44 -3.67 -6.29
N VAL A 14 -4.73 -2.82 -7.05
CA VAL A 14 -5.30 -1.63 -7.70
C VAL A 14 -6.16 -2.04 -8.90
N LEU A 15 -5.65 -2.96 -9.73
CA LEU A 15 -6.40 -3.57 -10.83
C LEU A 15 -6.94 -4.94 -10.43
N THR A 16 -8.04 -5.33 -11.09
CA THR A 16 -8.57 -6.71 -11.03
C THR A 16 -8.24 -7.40 -12.35
N PRO A 17 -7.66 -8.62 -12.32
CA PRO A 17 -7.34 -9.33 -13.55
C PRO A 17 -8.62 -9.70 -14.30
N LYS A 18 -8.61 -9.57 -15.63
CA LYS A 18 -9.74 -9.97 -16.49
C LYS A 18 -9.93 -11.49 -16.52
N SER A 19 -8.85 -12.25 -16.34
CA SER A 19 -8.81 -13.70 -16.29
C SER A 19 -7.68 -14.19 -15.38
N GLY A 20 -7.75 -15.45 -14.95
CA GLY A 20 -6.79 -16.03 -14.00
C GLY A 20 -7.10 -15.70 -12.53
N LYS A 21 -6.15 -15.99 -11.64
CA LYS A 21 -6.29 -15.80 -10.19
C LYS A 21 -4.98 -15.27 -9.62
N ILE A 22 -5.08 -14.39 -8.63
CA ILE A 22 -3.94 -13.99 -7.79
C ILE A 22 -3.96 -14.89 -6.55
N ILE A 23 -2.85 -15.57 -6.29
CA ILE A 23 -2.66 -16.38 -5.09
C ILE A 23 -1.67 -15.67 -4.18
N TYR A 24 -2.08 -15.36 -2.95
CA TYR A 24 -1.23 -14.73 -1.94
C TYR A 24 -1.25 -15.59 -0.67
N LYS A 25 -0.07 -15.99 -0.18
CA LYS A 25 0.07 -16.89 0.98
C LYS A 25 -0.85 -18.13 0.91
N GLY A 26 -0.91 -18.77 -0.26
CA GLY A 26 -1.73 -19.96 -0.51
C GLY A 26 -3.24 -19.71 -0.65
N LYS A 27 -3.72 -18.46 -0.56
CA LYS A 27 -5.13 -18.11 -0.69
C LYS A 27 -5.40 -17.36 -1.98
N ALA A 28 -6.51 -17.69 -2.64
CA ALA A 28 -6.99 -16.91 -3.76
C ALA A 28 -7.49 -15.53 -3.27
N ILE A 29 -7.02 -14.48 -3.94
CA ILE A 29 -7.51 -13.12 -3.70
C ILE A 29 -8.82 -12.90 -4.44
N THR A 30 -9.78 -12.35 -3.71
CA THR A 30 -11.13 -11.99 -4.14
C THR A 30 -11.46 -10.61 -3.59
N LYS A 31 -12.62 -10.04 -3.96
CA LYS A 31 -13.09 -8.77 -3.38
C LYS A 31 -13.20 -8.80 -1.85
N LYS A 32 -13.48 -9.97 -1.25
CA LYS A 32 -13.70 -10.11 0.21
C LYS A 32 -12.42 -10.00 1.03
N ASN A 33 -11.28 -10.45 0.50
CA ASN A 33 -9.99 -10.45 1.19
C ASN A 33 -8.95 -9.53 0.52
N LEU A 34 -9.37 -8.64 -0.40
CA LEU A 34 -8.47 -7.71 -1.08
C LEU A 34 -7.73 -6.78 -0.11
N ASN A 35 -8.37 -6.42 1.01
CA ASN A 35 -7.74 -5.61 2.06
C ASN A 35 -6.57 -6.36 2.75
N GLU A 36 -6.60 -7.69 2.82
CA GLU A 36 -5.48 -8.50 3.32
C GLU A 36 -4.27 -8.34 2.39
N LEU A 37 -4.48 -8.37 1.07
CA LEU A 37 -3.42 -8.15 0.09
C LEU A 37 -2.83 -6.74 0.23
N ARG A 38 -3.67 -5.70 0.26
CA ARG A 38 -3.26 -4.29 0.33
C ARG A 38 -2.53 -3.92 1.62
N LYS A 39 -2.79 -4.63 2.72
CA LYS A 39 -2.04 -4.49 3.98
C LYS A 39 -0.59 -4.97 3.89
N ASN A 40 -0.29 -5.85 2.94
CA ASN A 40 1.00 -6.53 2.86
C ASN A 40 1.82 -6.16 1.62
N ILE A 41 1.24 -5.44 0.65
CA ILE A 41 1.91 -5.09 -0.61
C ILE A 41 1.75 -3.60 -0.86
N GLY A 42 2.87 -2.88 -0.72
CA GLY A 42 3.02 -1.49 -1.17
C GLY A 42 3.77 -1.40 -2.48
N ILE A 43 3.62 -0.29 -3.21
CA ILE A 43 4.38 0.03 -4.41
C ILE A 43 4.91 1.46 -4.29
N VAL A 44 6.19 1.64 -4.58
CA VAL A 44 6.82 2.94 -4.78
C VAL A 44 6.97 3.16 -6.28
N PHE A 45 6.41 4.25 -6.80
CA PHE A 45 6.50 4.61 -8.22
C PHE A 45 7.76 5.46 -8.47
N GLN A 46 8.14 5.58 -9.75
CA GLN A 46 9.34 6.33 -10.15
C GLN A 46 9.26 7.81 -9.74
N ASP A 47 8.10 8.43 -9.93
CA ASP A 47 7.86 9.82 -9.54
C ASP A 47 7.11 9.85 -8.19
N ALA A 48 7.86 9.71 -7.10
CA ALA A 48 7.30 9.73 -5.75
C ALA A 48 6.63 11.07 -5.42
N ASP A 49 7.11 12.17 -5.98
CA ASP A 49 6.56 13.53 -5.77
C ASP A 49 5.10 13.64 -6.20
N ASN A 50 4.72 12.92 -7.27
CA ASN A 50 3.33 12.87 -7.75
C ASN A 50 2.39 12.12 -6.80
N GLN A 51 2.92 11.49 -5.75
CA GLN A 51 2.15 10.75 -4.75
C GLN A 51 1.95 11.54 -3.45
N ILE A 52 2.62 12.67 -3.27
CA ILE A 52 2.46 13.52 -2.08
C ILE A 52 1.10 14.19 -2.11
N ILE A 53 0.34 14.06 -1.02
CA ILE A 53 -1.03 14.55 -0.89
C ILE A 53 -1.26 15.39 0.36
N ALA A 54 -0.36 15.32 1.34
CA ALA A 54 -0.46 16.03 2.60
C ALA A 54 0.56 17.19 2.72
N SER A 55 0.23 18.16 3.57
CA SER A 55 1.04 19.36 3.79
C SER A 55 2.18 19.18 4.78
N THR A 56 2.25 18.04 5.48
CA THR A 56 3.34 17.72 6.42
C THR A 56 3.81 16.29 6.23
N VAL A 57 5.10 16.03 6.49
CA VAL A 57 5.69 14.69 6.45
C VAL A 57 4.93 13.73 7.37
N LEU A 58 4.59 14.18 8.58
CA LEU A 58 3.83 13.38 9.54
C LEU A 58 2.46 12.97 8.97
N ALA A 59 1.72 13.91 8.37
CA ALA A 59 0.41 13.63 7.79
C ALA A 59 0.51 12.70 6.56
N GLU A 60 1.55 12.87 5.74
CA GLU A 60 1.80 12.03 4.56
C GLU A 60 2.05 10.57 4.97
N VAL A 61 2.99 10.35 5.89
CA VAL A 61 3.33 8.99 6.38
C VAL A 61 2.18 8.36 7.16
N SER A 62 1.34 9.17 7.83
CA SER A 62 0.14 8.69 8.54
C SER A 62 -0.98 8.20 7.62
N PHE A 63 -1.01 8.62 6.35
CA PHE A 63 -2.13 8.37 5.44
C PHE A 63 -2.40 6.88 5.23
N GLY A 64 -1.34 6.07 5.01
CA GLY A 64 -1.46 4.63 4.83
C GLY A 64 -2.05 3.92 6.06
N PRO A 65 -1.41 4.01 7.24
CA PRO A 65 -1.93 3.45 8.49
C PRO A 65 -3.37 3.88 8.84
N MET A 66 -3.73 5.14 8.59
CA MET A 66 -5.10 5.64 8.82
C MET A 66 -6.12 5.00 7.87
N ASN A 67 -5.78 4.84 6.59
CA ASN A 67 -6.64 4.15 5.62
C ASN A 67 -6.84 2.66 5.93
N LEU A 68 -5.90 2.05 6.65
CA LEU A 68 -6.04 0.70 7.20
C LEU A 68 -6.94 0.61 8.43
N LYS A 69 -7.43 1.75 8.94
CA LYS A 69 -8.28 1.89 10.13
C LYS A 69 -7.64 1.32 11.39
N LEU A 70 -6.33 1.53 11.55
CA LEU A 70 -5.62 1.14 12.76
C LEU A 70 -5.98 2.07 13.94
N PRO A 71 -5.90 1.59 15.19
CA PRO A 71 -6.03 2.45 16.38
C PRO A 71 -5.05 3.63 16.34
N LYS A 72 -5.46 4.77 16.89
CA LYS A 72 -4.66 6.01 16.86
C LYS A 72 -3.24 5.82 17.41
N ASP A 73 -3.11 5.13 18.54
CA ASP A 73 -1.81 4.91 19.18
C ASP A 73 -0.90 4.02 18.31
N GLU A 74 -1.49 3.08 17.57
CA GLU A 74 -0.77 2.23 16.62
C GLU A 74 -0.32 3.01 15.38
N VAL A 75 -1.15 3.94 14.88
CA VAL A 75 -0.76 4.85 13.80
C VAL A 75 0.45 5.69 14.23
N ILE A 76 0.37 6.35 15.39
CA ILE A 76 1.45 7.19 15.91
C ILE A 76 2.75 6.38 16.04
N LYS A 77 2.68 5.19 16.65
CA LYS A 77 3.83 4.31 16.82
C LYS A 77 4.49 3.95 15.48
N ARG A 78 3.71 3.46 14.51
CA ARG A 78 4.22 3.04 13.19
C ARG A 78 4.82 4.20 12.39
N VAL A 79 4.24 5.39 12.52
CA VAL A 79 4.73 6.58 11.82
C VAL A 79 6.07 7.01 12.40
N ASN A 80 6.21 7.07 13.73
CA ASN A 80 7.49 7.39 14.36
C ASN A 80 8.57 6.36 13.99
N GLU A 81 8.26 5.05 14.05
CA GLU A 81 9.19 3.99 13.64
C GLU A 81 9.64 4.14 12.17
N ALA A 82 8.75 4.56 11.28
CA ALA A 82 9.07 4.78 9.87
C ALA A 82 9.95 6.01 9.65
N LEU A 83 9.69 7.10 10.37
CA LEU A 83 10.50 8.33 10.30
C LEU A 83 11.91 8.07 10.84
N ASP A 84 12.01 7.42 12.00
CA ASP A 84 13.28 7.01 12.61
C ASP A 84 14.09 6.11 11.67
N TYR A 85 13.46 5.12 11.03
CA TYR A 85 14.12 4.22 10.07
C TYR A 85 14.70 4.97 8.86
N MET A 86 14.05 6.05 8.44
CA MET A 86 14.48 6.88 7.31
C MET A 86 15.44 8.00 7.74
N ASN A 87 15.76 8.11 9.03
CA ASN A 87 16.57 9.19 9.63
C ASN A 87 15.99 10.59 9.36
N ILE A 88 14.67 10.72 9.48
CA ILE A 88 13.91 11.98 9.38
C ILE A 88 13.34 12.29 10.75
#